data_AF-A0A7Y2T7F3-F1
#
_entry.id   AF-A0A7Y2T7F3-F1
#
_cell.length_a   1.000
_cell.length_b   1.000
_cell.length_c   1.000
_cell.angle_alpha   90.00
_cell.angle_beta   90.00
_cell.angle_gamma   90.00
#
_symmetry.space_group_name_H-M   'P 1'
#
loop_
_entity.id
_entity.type
_entity.pdbx_description
1 polymer ?
#
loop_
_entity_poly.entity_id
_entity_poly.type
_entity_poly.pdbx_seq_one_letter_code
_entity_poly.pdbx_strand_id
1 'polypeptide(L)'
;MIKILLLTLLVSWLPAVQASTDKTPPPAPIIQVDTHDGSRIYARPHHNNVAITPWISRTSWAIPWSAIQEIKQSKDKHSMTTSLTNGDLLSGQWTHPILKVDTSFGSLRIPTNKITRIRITKRKKCTNIALGKPVSGQDGASHGRGLAKHLTDGDYQTHAKPPASNFDYTIDLGKDANDGYSVQHIKIYWGRFGDQFNGIRAPNGKGWASAAWPGEYVTSYQIHYRTSGSDDWILCHSASCRPVDEDKKNICVERIPTDIPGCSSESITTINGLDLTGVTGVRIRANGGHWIGLHELEIWGTP
;
A
#
# COMPACT_ATOMS: atom_id res chain seq x y z
N MET A 1 -37.28 -16.40 37.65
CA MET A 1 -37.29 -14.92 37.69
C MET A 1 -36.16 -14.40 36.81
N ILE A 2 -36.47 -13.92 35.61
CA ILE A 2 -35.50 -13.33 34.68
C ILE A 2 -35.48 -11.83 34.97
N LYS A 3 -34.37 -11.30 35.49
CA LYS A 3 -34.15 -9.86 35.61
C LYS A 3 -33.90 -9.29 34.22
N ILE A 4 -34.93 -8.68 33.63
CA ILE A 4 -34.80 -7.81 32.47
C ILE A 4 -34.12 -6.53 32.97
N LEU A 5 -32.82 -6.38 32.69
CA LEU A 5 -32.08 -5.16 32.97
C LEU A 5 -32.50 -4.13 31.90
N LEU A 6 -33.36 -3.19 32.30
CA LEU A 6 -33.73 -2.04 31.49
C LEU A 6 -32.50 -1.11 31.43
N LEU A 7 -31.79 -1.11 30.29
CA LEU A 7 -30.64 -0.24 30.06
C LEU A 7 -31.15 1.17 29.72
N THR A 8 -31.13 2.07 30.71
CA THR A 8 -31.43 3.50 30.51
C THR A 8 -30.27 4.13 29.74
N LEU A 9 -30.48 4.42 28.44
CA LEU A 9 -29.52 5.17 27.62
C LEU A 9 -29.48 6.63 28.09
N LEU A 10 -28.43 7.00 28.83
CA LEU A 10 -27.99 8.38 28.90
C LEU A 10 -27.34 8.73 27.57
N VAL A 11 -28.10 9.40 26.69
CA VAL A 11 -27.57 10.02 25.48
C VAL A 11 -26.72 11.22 25.92
N SER A 12 -25.44 10.98 26.17
CA SER A 12 -24.46 12.06 26.30
C SER A 12 -24.34 12.75 24.94
N TRP A 13 -24.54 14.06 24.95
CA TRP A 13 -24.37 14.92 23.79
C TRP A 13 -22.89 14.88 23.38
N LEU A 14 -22.58 14.14 22.32
CA LEU A 14 -21.28 14.25 21.66
C LEU A 14 -21.14 15.68 21.12
N PRO A 15 -20.02 16.39 21.36
CA PRO A 15 -19.79 17.68 20.75
C PRO A 15 -19.80 17.50 19.22
N ALA A 16 -20.54 18.36 18.54
CA ALA A 16 -20.52 18.45 17.09
C ALA A 16 -19.09 18.81 16.66
N VAL A 17 -18.32 17.81 16.22
CA VAL A 17 -17.01 18.02 15.61
C VAL A 17 -17.24 18.82 14.33
N GLN A 18 -16.82 20.08 14.32
CA GLN A 18 -16.82 20.90 13.11
C GLN A 18 -15.98 20.19 12.04
N ALA A 19 -16.66 19.77 10.97
CA ALA A 19 -16.03 19.14 9.83
C ALA A 19 -15.16 20.19 9.10
N SER A 20 -13.85 19.97 9.09
CA SER A 20 -12.92 20.64 8.17
C SER A 20 -13.34 20.32 6.74
N THR A 21 -13.62 21.35 5.92
CA THR A 21 -14.21 21.23 4.59
C THR A 21 -13.22 20.86 3.48
N ASP A 22 -11.97 20.52 3.80
CA ASP A 22 -10.90 20.43 2.80
C ASP A 22 -10.10 19.12 2.82
N LYS A 23 -10.71 18.04 3.33
CA LYS A 23 -10.05 16.72 3.37
C LYS A 23 -10.88 15.70 2.62
N THR A 24 -10.35 15.24 1.49
CA THR A 24 -10.76 13.99 0.85
C THR A 24 -10.96 12.95 1.95
N PRO A 25 -12.14 12.33 2.08
CA PRO A 25 -12.41 11.41 3.17
C PRO A 25 -11.36 10.30 3.14
N PRO A 26 -10.83 9.88 4.31
CA PRO A 26 -9.82 8.84 4.37
C PRO A 26 -10.35 7.58 3.68
N PRO A 27 -9.50 6.87 2.91
CA PRO A 27 -9.94 5.70 2.17
C PRO A 27 -10.50 4.64 3.13
N ALA A 28 -11.57 3.95 2.72
CA ALA A 28 -12.21 2.92 3.53
C ALA A 28 -11.19 1.86 3.98
N PRO A 29 -11.28 1.38 5.24
CA PRO A 29 -10.34 0.40 5.77
C PRO A 29 -10.47 -0.93 5.03
N ILE A 30 -9.42 -1.74 5.10
CA ILE A 30 -9.52 -3.14 4.66
C ILE A 30 -10.32 -3.90 5.73
N ILE A 31 -11.27 -4.68 5.27
CA ILE A 31 -12.08 -5.58 6.09
C ILE A 31 -11.76 -7.03 5.75
N GLN A 32 -11.76 -7.87 6.77
CA GLN A 32 -11.77 -9.32 6.63
C GLN A 32 -13.22 -9.78 6.80
N VAL A 33 -13.77 -10.46 5.80
CA VAL A 33 -15.12 -11.05 5.81
C VAL A 33 -14.98 -12.57 5.89
N ASP A 34 -15.46 -13.16 6.98
CA ASP A 34 -15.56 -14.60 7.15
C ASP A 34 -16.99 -15.05 6.80
N THR A 35 -17.14 -16.03 5.91
CA THR A 35 -18.44 -16.53 5.43
C THR A 35 -18.82 -17.89 6.01
N HIS A 36 -20.09 -18.26 5.90
CA HIS A 36 -20.64 -19.51 6.45
C HIS A 36 -20.04 -20.78 5.84
N ASP A 37 -19.50 -20.70 4.63
CA ASP A 37 -18.81 -21.80 3.95
C ASP A 37 -17.33 -21.94 4.37
N GLY A 38 -16.85 -21.11 5.31
CA GLY A 38 -15.47 -21.10 5.78
C GLY A 38 -14.53 -20.21 4.96
N SER A 39 -15.00 -19.58 3.88
CA SER A 39 -14.17 -18.67 3.10
C SER A 39 -13.80 -17.42 3.89
N ARG A 40 -12.62 -16.86 3.58
CA ARG A 40 -12.12 -15.61 4.15
C ARG A 40 -11.74 -14.66 3.04
N ILE A 41 -12.32 -13.47 3.05
CA ILE A 41 -12.17 -12.47 2.00
C ILE A 41 -11.58 -11.20 2.59
N TYR A 42 -10.49 -10.69 2.01
CA TYR A 42 -9.93 -9.38 2.33
C TYR A 42 -10.33 -8.39 1.25
N ALA A 43 -11.00 -7.30 1.65
CA ALA A 43 -11.57 -6.36 0.69
C ALA A 43 -11.72 -4.96 1.28
N ARG A 44 -11.97 -3.96 0.43
CA ARG A 44 -12.37 -2.61 0.85
C ARG A 44 -13.87 -2.43 0.62
N PRO A 45 -14.63 -1.92 1.59
CA PRO A 45 -16.02 -1.57 1.35
C PRO A 45 -16.16 -0.49 0.28
N HIS A 46 -17.15 -0.62 -0.60
CA HIS A 46 -17.40 0.36 -1.65
C HIS A 46 -17.94 1.70 -1.11
N HIS A 47 -18.52 1.67 0.09
CA HIS A 47 -19.04 2.85 0.79
C HIS A 47 -18.26 3.06 2.09
N ASN A 48 -18.07 4.32 2.49
CA ASN A 48 -17.34 4.66 3.73
C ASN A 48 -18.10 4.30 5.02
N ASN A 49 -19.39 4.01 4.91
CA ASN A 49 -20.25 3.64 6.03
C ASN A 49 -20.93 2.29 5.78
N VAL A 50 -21.25 1.59 6.86
CA VAL A 50 -22.20 0.49 6.88
C VAL A 50 -23.55 0.96 7.42
N ALA A 51 -24.63 0.55 6.78
CA ALA A 51 -25.98 0.84 7.20
C ALA A 51 -26.50 -0.28 8.10
N ILE A 52 -26.80 0.05 9.36
CA ILE A 52 -27.33 -0.86 10.38
C ILE A 52 -28.65 -0.30 10.91
N THR A 53 -29.68 -1.13 11.02
CA THR A 53 -30.92 -0.76 11.70
C THR A 53 -30.92 -1.39 13.11
N PRO A 54 -30.64 -0.62 14.17
CA PRO A 54 -30.67 -1.14 15.54
C PRO A 54 -32.07 -1.59 15.94
N TRP A 55 -32.19 -2.61 16.80
CA TRP A 55 -33.51 -3.10 17.25
C TRP A 55 -34.38 -2.04 17.94
N ILE A 56 -33.74 -1.07 18.59
CA ILE A 56 -34.37 0.01 19.31
C ILE A 56 -34.87 1.15 18.41
N SER A 57 -34.53 1.11 17.11
CA SER A 57 -34.82 2.19 16.16
C SER A 57 -35.50 1.66 14.91
N ARG A 58 -36.38 2.46 14.32
CA ARG A 58 -36.92 2.21 12.98
C ARG A 58 -36.08 2.86 11.88
N THR A 59 -35.07 3.64 12.24
CA THR A 59 -34.18 4.33 11.31
C THR A 59 -32.84 3.63 11.22
N SER A 60 -32.33 3.51 9.98
CA SER A 60 -30.99 3.01 9.73
C SER A 60 -29.96 4.05 10.17
N TRP A 61 -28.91 3.58 10.84
CA TRP A 61 -27.74 4.36 11.20
C TRP A 61 -26.64 4.09 10.17
N ALA A 62 -25.99 5.15 9.69
CA ALA A 62 -24.82 5.06 8.83
C ALA A 62 -23.56 5.16 9.71
N ILE A 63 -22.94 4.02 9.98
CA ILE A 63 -21.78 3.94 10.86
C ILE A 63 -20.51 3.90 10.01
N PRO A 64 -19.55 4.82 10.20
CA PRO A 64 -18.28 4.76 9.50
C PRO A 64 -17.53 3.45 9.76
N TRP A 65 -16.97 2.85 8.70
CA TRP A 65 -16.18 1.63 8.87
C TRP A 65 -14.98 1.82 9.79
N SER A 66 -14.44 3.03 9.88
CA SER A 66 -13.36 3.40 10.80
C SER A 66 -13.77 3.38 12.28
N ALA A 67 -15.07 3.47 12.58
CA ALA A 67 -15.61 3.41 13.94
C ALA A 67 -15.95 1.98 14.39
N ILE A 68 -15.83 1.00 13.49
CA ILE A 68 -16.18 -0.39 13.76
C ILE A 68 -14.91 -1.17 14.10
N GLN A 69 -15.03 -2.12 15.01
CA GLN A 69 -14.01 -3.11 15.30
C GLN A 69 -14.39 -4.47 14.70
N GLU A 70 -15.61 -4.94 14.98
CA GLU A 70 -16.12 -6.22 14.51
C GLU A 70 -17.64 -6.13 14.29
N ILE A 71 -18.14 -6.79 13.24
CA ILE A 71 -19.57 -7.12 13.07
C ILE A 71 -19.67 -8.64 13.12
N LYS A 72 -20.52 -9.17 13.99
CA LYS A 72 -20.74 -10.61 14.13
C LYS A 72 -22.21 -10.92 13.87
N GLN A 73 -22.47 -11.75 12.87
CA GLN A 73 -23.82 -12.24 12.61
C GLN A 73 -24.18 -13.29 13.66
N SER A 74 -25.41 -13.22 14.16
CA SER A 74 -25.93 -14.19 15.11
C SER A 74 -26.27 -15.52 14.42
N LYS A 75 -26.51 -16.56 15.21
CA LYS A 75 -26.91 -17.88 14.71
C LYS A 75 -28.24 -17.86 13.92
N ASP A 76 -29.12 -16.90 14.19
CA ASP A 76 -30.40 -16.74 13.47
C ASP A 76 -30.23 -16.19 12.05
N LYS A 77 -29.02 -15.73 11.67
CA LYS A 77 -28.69 -15.09 10.38
C LYS A 77 -29.46 -13.79 10.07
N HIS A 78 -30.30 -13.34 10.97
CA HIS A 78 -31.14 -12.15 10.81
C HIS A 78 -30.70 -11.02 11.73
N SER A 79 -30.02 -11.32 12.82
CA SER A 79 -29.47 -10.35 13.76
C SER A 79 -27.95 -10.31 13.70
N MET A 80 -27.38 -9.17 14.09
CA MET A 80 -25.94 -9.00 14.25
C MET A 80 -25.62 -8.11 15.45
N THR A 81 -24.42 -8.29 15.96
CA THR A 81 -23.81 -7.43 16.97
C THR A 81 -22.62 -6.71 16.33
N THR A 82 -22.56 -5.40 16.47
CA THR A 82 -21.47 -4.55 16.00
C THR A 82 -20.74 -3.98 17.21
N SER A 83 -19.46 -4.30 17.34
CA SER A 83 -18.57 -3.70 18.31
C SER A 83 -17.86 -2.50 17.69
N LEU A 84 -17.95 -1.36 18.37
CA LEU A 84 -17.34 -0.10 17.97
C LEU A 84 -15.98 0.09 18.64
N THR A 85 -15.14 0.95 18.04
CA THR A 85 -13.78 1.22 18.53
C THR A 85 -13.73 1.90 19.90
N ASN A 86 -14.83 2.52 20.33
CA ASN A 86 -14.97 3.13 21.65
C ASN A 86 -15.43 2.12 22.74
N GLY A 87 -15.64 0.84 22.38
CA GLY A 87 -16.11 -0.20 23.28
C GLY A 87 -17.62 -0.44 23.27
N ASP A 88 -18.41 0.41 22.60
CA ASP A 88 -19.85 0.26 22.54
C ASP A 88 -20.26 -0.97 21.70
N LEU A 89 -21.42 -1.55 22.05
CA LEU A 89 -22.02 -2.66 21.35
C LEU A 89 -23.40 -2.25 20.81
N LEU A 90 -23.59 -2.37 19.50
CA LEU A 90 -24.86 -2.18 18.83
C LEU A 90 -25.43 -3.51 18.39
N SER A 91 -26.72 -3.75 18.60
CA SER A 91 -27.41 -4.92 18.07
C SER A 91 -28.50 -4.48 17.10
N GLY A 92 -28.58 -5.13 15.95
CA GLY A 92 -29.52 -4.77 14.89
C GLY A 92 -29.51 -5.73 13.72
N GLN A 93 -29.98 -5.24 12.57
CA GLN A 93 -30.00 -5.95 11.31
C GLN A 93 -29.28 -5.15 10.21
N TRP A 94 -28.81 -5.88 9.19
CA TRP A 94 -28.30 -5.26 7.98
C TRP A 94 -29.41 -4.48 7.27
N THR A 95 -29.16 -3.22 6.93
CA THR A 95 -30.10 -2.44 6.10
C THR A 95 -30.09 -2.91 4.65
N HIS A 96 -28.93 -3.39 4.18
CA HIS A 96 -28.76 -3.88 2.82
C HIS A 96 -28.50 -5.39 2.79
N PRO A 97 -29.16 -6.15 1.89
CA PRO A 97 -28.98 -7.60 1.80
C PRO A 97 -27.65 -8.02 1.15
N ILE A 98 -26.91 -7.05 0.59
CA ILE A 98 -25.65 -7.29 -0.13
C ILE A 98 -24.62 -6.29 0.36
N LEU A 99 -23.47 -6.81 0.78
CA LEU A 99 -22.26 -6.04 1.02
C LEU A 99 -21.45 -5.96 -0.28
N LYS A 100 -21.23 -4.74 -0.78
CA LYS A 100 -20.37 -4.47 -1.94
C LYS A 100 -18.96 -4.14 -1.46
N VAL A 101 -17.97 -4.88 -1.95
CA VAL A 101 -16.56 -4.70 -1.59
C VAL A 101 -15.67 -4.80 -2.82
N ASP A 102 -14.52 -4.16 -2.78
CA ASP A 102 -13.47 -4.25 -3.80
C ASP A 102 -12.32 -5.11 -3.29
N THR A 103 -12.01 -6.16 -4.04
CA THR A 103 -10.87 -7.05 -3.82
C THR A 103 -9.76 -6.73 -4.83
N SER A 104 -8.58 -7.32 -4.67
CA SER A 104 -7.52 -7.26 -5.69
C SER A 104 -7.98 -7.80 -7.05
N PHE A 105 -8.93 -8.75 -7.06
CA PHE A 105 -9.51 -9.37 -8.24
C PHE A 105 -10.69 -8.59 -8.84
N GLY A 106 -11.11 -7.48 -8.22
CA GLY A 106 -12.24 -6.66 -8.65
C GLY A 106 -13.38 -6.59 -7.63
N SER A 107 -14.48 -5.98 -8.04
CA SER A 107 -15.64 -5.76 -7.18
C SER A 107 -16.41 -7.06 -6.94
N LEU A 108 -16.73 -7.32 -5.67
CA LEU A 108 -17.47 -8.49 -5.20
C LEU A 108 -18.76 -8.07 -4.51
N ARG A 109 -19.81 -8.87 -4.68
CA ARG A 109 -21.12 -8.70 -4.03
C ARG A 109 -21.37 -9.88 -3.12
N ILE A 110 -21.28 -9.66 -1.81
CA ILE A 110 -21.43 -10.71 -0.79
C ILE A 110 -22.82 -10.61 -0.16
N PRO A 111 -23.70 -11.61 -0.29
CA PRO A 111 -24.98 -11.63 0.43
C PRO A 111 -24.74 -11.60 1.95
N THR A 112 -25.39 -10.70 2.67
CA THR A 112 -25.12 -10.50 4.12
C THR A 112 -25.56 -11.69 4.97
N ASN A 113 -26.49 -12.52 4.50
CA ASN A 113 -26.87 -13.79 5.11
C ASN A 113 -25.83 -14.93 4.91
N LYS A 114 -24.75 -14.67 4.17
CA LYS A 114 -23.59 -15.58 4.04
C LYS A 114 -22.45 -15.17 4.95
N ILE A 115 -22.50 -14.00 5.59
CA ILE A 115 -21.40 -13.41 6.36
C ILE A 115 -21.53 -13.79 7.84
N THR A 116 -20.61 -14.59 8.35
CA THR A 116 -20.57 -14.90 9.79
C THR A 116 -19.99 -13.75 10.60
N ARG A 117 -18.97 -13.08 10.05
CA ARG A 117 -18.19 -12.08 10.77
C ARG A 117 -17.50 -11.13 9.78
N ILE A 118 -17.41 -9.86 10.17
CA ILE A 118 -16.54 -8.87 9.54
C ILE A 118 -15.63 -8.29 10.60
N ARG A 119 -14.33 -8.23 10.34
CA ARG A 119 -13.36 -7.55 11.18
C ARG A 119 -12.72 -6.41 10.41
N ILE A 120 -12.59 -5.26 11.07
CA ILE A 120 -11.74 -4.21 10.54
C ILE A 120 -10.30 -4.65 10.78
N THR A 121 -9.58 -4.94 9.71
CA THR A 121 -8.15 -5.18 9.82
C THR A 121 -7.51 -3.83 10.12
N LYS A 122 -7.08 -3.64 11.37
CA LYS A 122 -6.19 -2.53 11.70
C LYS A 122 -4.97 -2.72 10.81
N ARG A 123 -4.76 -1.82 9.86
CA ARG A 123 -3.48 -1.76 9.15
C ARG A 123 -2.43 -1.59 10.23
N LYS A 124 -1.62 -2.63 10.47
CA LYS A 124 -0.35 -2.45 11.16
C LYS A 124 0.34 -1.29 10.45
N LYS A 125 0.87 -0.34 11.22
CA LYS A 125 1.55 0.83 10.65
C LYS A 125 2.67 0.30 9.75
N CYS A 126 2.53 0.49 8.44
CA CYS A 126 3.60 0.16 7.52
C CYS A 126 4.78 1.11 7.78
N THR A 127 5.98 0.57 7.77
CA THR A 127 7.23 1.32 7.88
C THR A 127 8.14 0.95 6.72
N ASN A 128 9.10 1.80 6.35
CA ASN A 128 10.17 1.41 5.45
C ASN A 128 11.05 0.36 6.15
N ILE A 129 10.81 -0.92 5.88
CA ILE A 129 11.55 -2.04 6.46
C ILE A 129 12.92 -2.23 5.80
N ALA A 130 13.18 -1.54 4.68
CA ALA A 130 14.49 -1.49 4.04
C ALA A 130 15.44 -0.50 4.73
N LEU A 131 14.93 0.46 5.50
CA LEU A 131 15.75 1.54 6.07
C LEU A 131 16.91 0.98 6.92
N GLY A 132 18.13 1.36 6.56
CA GLY A 132 19.38 0.93 7.18
C GLY A 132 19.75 -0.53 6.93
N LYS A 133 19.06 -1.24 6.04
CA LYS A 133 19.36 -2.65 5.75
C LYS A 133 20.61 -2.80 4.89
N PRO A 134 21.36 -3.91 5.04
CA PRO A 134 22.50 -4.17 4.18
C PRO A 134 22.09 -4.29 2.71
N VAL A 135 22.83 -3.63 1.85
CA VAL A 135 22.70 -3.73 0.39
C VAL A 135 23.97 -4.36 -0.17
N SER A 136 23.80 -5.39 -1.00
CA SER A 136 24.87 -6.03 -1.74
C SER A 136 24.61 -5.89 -3.24
N GLY A 137 25.68 -5.91 -4.05
CA GLY A 137 25.59 -5.73 -5.50
C GLY A 137 26.82 -5.04 -6.06
N GLN A 138 26.71 -4.41 -7.23
CA GLN A 138 27.84 -3.69 -7.82
C GLN A 138 28.07 -2.35 -7.11
N ASP A 139 29.20 -2.21 -6.43
CA ASP A 139 29.61 -0.93 -5.87
C ASP A 139 30.33 -0.04 -6.90
N GLY A 140 29.96 1.24 -6.89
CA GLY A 140 30.59 2.30 -7.67
C GLY A 140 31.87 2.85 -7.04
N ALA A 141 32.73 2.04 -6.40
CA ALA A 141 33.84 2.54 -5.57
C ALA A 141 34.92 3.39 -6.31
N SER A 142 34.78 3.66 -7.61
CA SER A 142 35.68 4.54 -8.37
C SER A 142 34.91 5.69 -9.04
N HIS A 143 35.51 6.89 -9.03
CA HIS A 143 35.07 8.09 -9.79
C HIS A 143 33.76 8.76 -9.33
N GLY A 144 33.55 8.91 -8.01
CA GLY A 144 32.39 9.65 -7.49
C GLY A 144 31.05 8.97 -7.77
N ARG A 145 31.06 7.66 -8.02
CA ARG A 145 29.85 6.86 -8.18
C ARG A 145 29.39 6.42 -6.78
N GLY A 146 28.11 6.64 -6.48
CA GLY A 146 27.60 6.40 -5.14
C GLY A 146 27.45 4.91 -4.80
N LEU A 147 27.55 4.60 -3.50
CA LEU A 147 27.66 3.26 -2.94
C LEU A 147 26.32 2.54 -2.90
N ALA A 148 26.30 1.20 -2.97
CA ALA A 148 25.06 0.42 -2.92
C ALA A 148 24.24 0.68 -1.64
N LYS A 149 24.92 0.91 -0.51
CA LYS A 149 24.29 1.21 0.78
C LYS A 149 23.41 2.47 0.79
N HIS A 150 23.61 3.38 -0.16
CA HIS A 150 22.79 4.60 -0.28
C HIS A 150 21.37 4.28 -0.70
N LEU A 151 21.12 3.09 -1.25
CA LEU A 151 19.79 2.67 -1.68
C LEU A 151 18.78 2.58 -0.52
N THR A 152 19.24 2.51 0.72
CA THR A 152 18.41 2.30 1.90
C THR A 152 18.79 3.18 3.07
N ASP A 153 19.51 4.29 2.84
CA ASP A 153 19.98 5.16 3.93
C ASP A 153 18.94 6.21 4.34
N GLY A 154 17.87 6.37 3.57
CA GLY A 154 16.81 7.35 3.81
C GLY A 154 17.21 8.78 3.44
N ASP A 155 18.34 8.98 2.77
CA ASP A 155 18.80 10.26 2.24
C ASP A 155 18.61 10.31 0.72
N TYR A 156 17.55 10.97 0.27
CA TYR A 156 17.24 11.11 -1.16
C TYR A 156 18.26 11.95 -1.96
N GLN A 157 19.31 12.50 -1.32
CA GLN A 157 20.43 13.15 -2.01
C GLN A 157 21.57 12.21 -2.36
N THR A 158 21.68 11.08 -1.66
CA THR A 158 22.66 10.06 -2.02
C THR A 158 22.10 9.24 -3.18
N HIS A 159 22.96 8.46 -3.82
CA HIS A 159 22.54 7.55 -4.86
C HIS A 159 23.42 6.30 -4.88
N ALA A 160 22.84 5.18 -5.30
CA ALA A 160 23.55 3.96 -5.67
C ALA A 160 23.75 3.98 -7.19
N LYS A 161 25.01 4.09 -7.64
CA LYS A 161 25.37 4.15 -9.06
C LYS A 161 26.38 3.05 -9.40
N PRO A 162 25.98 1.99 -10.13
CA PRO A 162 26.91 0.97 -10.59
C PRO A 162 27.93 1.56 -11.58
N PRO A 163 29.04 0.84 -11.83
CA PRO A 163 29.98 1.24 -12.83
C PRO A 163 29.57 0.94 -14.28
N ALA A 164 28.40 0.30 -14.48
CA ALA A 164 27.90 -0.20 -15.75
C ALA A 164 26.55 0.44 -16.13
N SER A 165 26.04 0.11 -17.33
CA SER A 165 24.70 0.48 -17.77
C SER A 165 23.59 -0.44 -17.22
N ASN A 166 23.95 -1.38 -16.35
CA ASN A 166 23.01 -2.22 -15.63
C ASN A 166 23.40 -2.29 -14.16
N PHE A 167 22.43 -2.62 -13.32
CA PHE A 167 22.71 -2.99 -11.94
C PHE A 167 21.88 -4.18 -11.46
N ASP A 168 22.41 -4.79 -10.41
CA ASP A 168 21.81 -5.87 -9.67
C ASP A 168 22.10 -5.67 -8.17
N TYR A 169 21.09 -5.16 -7.45
CA TYR A 169 21.17 -4.90 -6.02
C TYR A 169 20.26 -5.84 -5.25
N THR A 170 20.78 -6.35 -4.13
CA THR A 170 20.05 -7.20 -3.19
C THR A 170 20.06 -6.53 -1.82
N ILE A 171 18.86 -6.30 -1.27
CA ILE A 171 18.62 -5.81 0.09
C ILE A 171 18.32 -7.03 0.96
N ASP A 172 19.14 -7.24 1.98
CA ASP A 172 18.88 -8.25 3.01
C ASP A 172 18.02 -7.64 4.11
N LEU A 173 16.75 -8.08 4.18
CA LEU A 173 15.84 -7.63 5.23
C LEU A 173 16.10 -8.38 6.55
N GLY A 174 16.77 -9.54 6.48
CA GLY A 174 16.93 -10.47 7.59
C GLY A 174 15.64 -11.24 7.89
N LYS A 175 15.68 -12.03 8.97
CA LYS A 175 14.50 -12.66 9.58
C LYS A 175 14.04 -11.78 10.73
N ASP A 176 12.74 -11.54 10.83
CA ASP A 176 12.14 -10.96 12.04
C ASP A 176 11.67 -12.08 12.99
N ALA A 177 10.93 -11.70 14.05
CA ALA A 177 10.38 -12.64 15.03
C ALA A 177 9.35 -13.62 14.45
N ASN A 178 8.83 -13.37 13.24
CA ASN A 178 7.81 -14.17 12.55
C ASN A 178 8.36 -14.79 11.25
N ASP A 179 9.68 -15.01 11.17
CA ASP A 179 10.34 -15.55 9.99
C ASP A 179 10.16 -14.69 8.72
N GLY A 180 10.15 -13.36 8.86
CA GLY A 180 10.23 -12.41 7.75
C GLY A 180 9.01 -11.48 7.63
N TYR A 181 9.17 -10.44 6.82
CA TYR A 181 8.24 -9.32 6.80
C TYR A 181 7.03 -9.57 5.88
N SER A 182 5.93 -8.89 6.18
CA SER A 182 4.85 -8.68 5.21
C SER A 182 5.09 -7.38 4.44
N VAL A 183 5.15 -7.44 3.11
CA VAL A 183 5.40 -6.28 2.23
C VAL A 183 4.14 -5.89 1.50
N GLN A 184 3.75 -4.61 1.60
CA GLN A 184 2.51 -4.08 1.01
C GLN A 184 2.73 -3.15 -0.18
N HIS A 185 3.87 -2.47 -0.25
CA HIS A 185 4.28 -1.72 -1.44
C HIS A 185 5.79 -1.50 -1.48
N ILE A 186 6.31 -1.26 -2.68
CA ILE A 186 7.72 -0.94 -2.93
C ILE A 186 7.76 0.39 -3.68
N LYS A 187 8.61 1.32 -3.26
CA LYS A 187 8.85 2.59 -3.93
C LYS A 187 10.28 2.66 -4.44
N ILE A 188 10.42 2.98 -5.72
CA ILE A 188 11.70 3.10 -6.39
C ILE A 188 11.90 4.56 -6.76
N TYR A 189 12.94 5.18 -6.21
CA TYR A 189 13.28 6.58 -6.46
C TYR A 189 14.34 6.63 -7.55
N TRP A 190 13.88 6.92 -8.77
CA TRP A 190 14.74 6.96 -9.94
C TRP A 190 15.42 8.32 -10.03
N GLY A 191 16.76 8.28 -10.16
CA GLY A 191 17.57 9.49 -10.32
C GLY A 191 17.56 10.08 -11.72
N ARG A 192 18.06 11.31 -11.78
CA ARG A 192 18.39 12.03 -13.01
C ARG A 192 19.66 11.43 -13.60
N PHE A 193 19.52 10.66 -14.67
CA PHE A 193 20.67 10.19 -15.45
C PHE A 193 20.61 10.88 -16.81
N GLY A 194 21.65 11.67 -17.10
CA GLY A 194 21.74 12.66 -18.16
C GLY A 194 21.31 14.03 -17.66
N ASP A 195 22.16 15.05 -17.84
CA ASP A 195 21.93 16.43 -17.37
C ASP A 195 20.64 17.08 -17.94
N GLN A 196 19.94 16.39 -18.86
CA GLN A 196 18.67 16.79 -19.45
C GLN A 196 17.67 15.64 -19.43
N PHE A 197 16.93 15.52 -18.33
CA PHE A 197 15.67 14.81 -18.30
C PHE A 197 14.63 15.52 -19.17
N ASN A 198 13.95 14.77 -20.03
CA ASN A 198 12.88 15.26 -20.90
C ASN A 198 11.63 15.52 -20.06
N GLY A 199 11.59 16.68 -19.41
CA GLY A 199 10.45 17.11 -18.61
C GLY A 199 9.97 18.53 -18.90
N ILE A 200 10.63 19.28 -19.78
CA ILE A 200 10.07 20.54 -20.30
C ILE A 200 9.21 20.14 -21.51
N ARG A 201 7.89 20.23 -21.34
CA ARG A 201 6.95 20.24 -22.47
C ARG A 201 7.49 21.29 -23.45
N ALA A 202 7.69 20.93 -24.72
CA ALA A 202 8.23 21.88 -25.68
C ALA A 202 7.48 23.22 -25.54
N PRO A 203 8.12 24.40 -25.64
CA PRO A 203 7.47 25.69 -25.35
C PRO A 203 6.13 25.91 -26.10
N ASN A 204 5.91 25.16 -27.17
CA ASN A 204 4.69 25.10 -27.97
C ASN A 204 3.57 24.17 -27.41
N GLY A 205 3.75 23.54 -26.25
CA GLY A 205 2.80 22.61 -25.64
C GLY A 205 2.63 21.26 -26.36
N LYS A 206 3.40 20.99 -27.43
CA LYS A 206 3.29 19.78 -28.26
C LYS A 206 4.56 18.95 -28.16
N GLY A 207 4.47 17.85 -27.42
CA GLY A 207 5.55 16.88 -27.27
C GLY A 207 6.63 17.27 -26.27
N TRP A 208 7.72 16.50 -26.27
CA TRP A 208 8.84 16.58 -25.34
C TRP A 208 10.11 16.96 -26.10
N ALA A 209 10.94 17.84 -25.55
CA ALA A 209 12.27 18.11 -26.12
C ALA A 209 13.15 16.84 -26.11
N SER A 210 14.15 16.76 -26.99
CA SER A 210 15.11 15.64 -27.02
C SER A 210 16.23 15.86 -26.00
N ALA A 211 16.71 14.78 -25.39
CA ALA A 211 17.84 14.85 -24.45
C ALA A 211 19.16 15.03 -25.18
N ALA A 212 20.12 15.71 -24.54
CA ALA A 212 21.49 15.83 -25.04
C ALA A 212 22.17 14.47 -25.28
N TRP A 213 21.79 13.43 -24.52
CA TRP A 213 22.32 12.07 -24.66
C TRP A 213 21.18 11.04 -24.60
N PRO A 214 20.70 10.51 -25.74
CA PRO A 214 19.51 9.65 -25.81
C PRO A 214 19.64 8.26 -25.14
N GLY A 215 20.73 7.97 -24.43
CA GLY A 215 21.01 6.68 -23.80
C GLY A 215 20.78 6.58 -22.29
N GLU A 216 20.60 7.68 -21.55
CA GLU A 216 20.64 7.68 -20.08
C GLU A 216 19.32 7.30 -19.40
N TYR A 217 18.68 6.22 -19.85
CA TYR A 217 17.40 5.78 -19.31
C TYR A 217 17.46 4.33 -18.84
N VAL A 218 16.75 4.05 -17.76
CA VAL A 218 16.30 2.68 -17.45
C VAL A 218 15.36 2.24 -18.57
N THR A 219 15.76 1.19 -19.29
CA THR A 219 14.99 0.60 -20.39
C THR A 219 14.19 -0.61 -19.93
N SER A 220 14.64 -1.25 -18.86
CA SER A 220 13.91 -2.33 -18.21
C SER A 220 14.34 -2.48 -16.76
N TYR A 221 13.43 -2.96 -15.92
CA TYR A 221 13.77 -3.36 -14.56
C TYR A 221 12.90 -4.53 -14.10
N GLN A 222 13.40 -5.22 -13.09
CA GLN A 222 12.73 -6.34 -12.44
C GLN A 222 12.94 -6.27 -10.94
N ILE A 223 11.86 -6.54 -10.19
CA ILE A 223 11.88 -6.70 -8.74
C ILE A 223 11.62 -8.16 -8.42
N HIS A 224 12.49 -8.74 -7.61
CA HIS A 224 12.35 -10.08 -7.06
C HIS A 224 12.29 -10.00 -5.54
N TYR A 225 11.73 -11.03 -4.94
CA TYR A 225 11.76 -11.22 -3.50
C TYR A 225 12.15 -12.66 -3.17
N ARG A 226 12.66 -12.85 -1.97
CA ARG A 226 12.96 -14.16 -1.38
C ARG A 226 12.21 -14.27 -0.05
N THR A 227 11.76 -15.47 0.30
CA THR A 227 11.05 -15.72 1.57
C THR A 227 11.92 -16.49 2.56
N SER A 228 11.46 -16.70 3.79
CA SER A 228 12.17 -17.51 4.78
C SER A 228 12.16 -19.01 4.50
N GLY A 229 11.19 -19.48 3.71
CA GLY A 229 11.01 -20.88 3.36
C GLY A 229 11.69 -21.31 2.06
N SER A 230 12.35 -20.40 1.35
CA SER A 230 13.01 -20.69 0.06
C SER A 230 14.19 -19.76 -0.18
N ASP A 231 15.26 -20.29 -0.75
CA ASP A 231 16.40 -19.51 -1.24
C ASP A 231 16.18 -18.94 -2.65
N ASP A 232 15.09 -19.30 -3.31
CA ASP A 232 14.79 -18.89 -4.68
C ASP A 232 14.29 -17.44 -4.74
N TRP A 233 14.71 -16.74 -5.81
CA TRP A 233 14.23 -15.41 -6.13
C TRP A 233 12.95 -15.49 -6.97
N ILE A 234 11.83 -15.03 -6.41
CA ILE A 234 10.53 -15.00 -7.08
C ILE A 234 10.32 -13.62 -7.71
N LEU A 235 9.96 -13.59 -9.00
CA LEU A 235 9.64 -12.34 -9.70
C LEU A 235 8.37 -11.70 -9.12
N CYS A 236 8.51 -10.51 -8.54
CA CYS A 236 7.40 -9.69 -8.06
C CYS A 236 6.85 -8.80 -9.18
N HIS A 237 7.75 -8.14 -9.91
CA HIS A 237 7.39 -7.15 -10.92
C HIS A 237 8.44 -7.05 -12.02
N SER A 238 8.00 -6.73 -13.24
CA SER A 238 8.91 -6.35 -14.33
C SER A 238 8.28 -5.34 -15.28
N ALA A 239 9.15 -4.50 -15.85
CA ALA A 239 8.80 -3.58 -16.93
C ALA A 239 9.92 -3.55 -17.97
N SER A 240 9.53 -3.39 -19.24
CA SER A 240 10.42 -3.22 -20.40
C SER A 240 10.22 -1.85 -21.06
N CYS A 241 9.91 -0.86 -20.25
CA CYS A 241 9.69 0.52 -20.66
C CYS A 241 10.35 1.47 -19.66
N ARG A 242 10.36 2.77 -19.98
CA ARG A 242 10.82 3.77 -19.01
C ARG A 242 9.85 3.77 -17.82
N PRO A 243 10.35 3.99 -16.59
CA PRO A 243 9.50 4.05 -15.41
C PRO A 243 8.29 4.98 -15.59
N VAL A 244 8.46 6.13 -16.27
CA VAL A 244 7.41 7.13 -16.52
C VAL A 244 6.32 6.72 -17.51
N ASP A 245 6.55 5.67 -18.29
CA ASP A 245 5.62 5.21 -19.33
C ASP A 245 4.78 4.01 -18.86
N GLU A 246 4.91 3.59 -17.59
CA GLU A 246 4.21 2.43 -17.07
C GLU A 246 2.75 2.74 -16.69
N ASP A 247 1.80 2.13 -17.42
CA ASP A 247 0.38 2.19 -17.12
C ASP A 247 -0.14 0.79 -16.75
N LYS A 248 -0.24 0.52 -15.44
CA LYS A 248 -0.80 -0.71 -14.88
C LYS A 248 -1.63 -0.40 -13.64
N LYS A 249 -2.71 -1.16 -13.44
CA LYS A 249 -3.69 -0.98 -12.33
C LYS A 249 -3.09 -0.82 -10.92
N ASN A 250 -1.91 -1.40 -10.67
CA ASN A 250 -1.25 -1.41 -9.37
C ASN A 250 0.09 -0.65 -9.34
N ILE A 251 0.43 0.06 -10.42
CA ILE A 251 1.65 0.85 -10.50
C ILE A 251 1.26 2.33 -10.54
N CYS A 252 1.83 3.13 -9.63
CA CYS A 252 1.72 4.57 -9.68
C CYS A 252 3.10 5.14 -10.02
N VAL A 253 3.18 6.00 -11.03
CA VAL A 253 4.42 6.70 -11.36
C VAL A 253 4.19 8.17 -11.17
N GLU A 254 4.91 8.74 -10.21
CA GLU A 254 4.79 10.14 -9.83
C GLU A 254 6.07 10.87 -10.19
N ARG A 255 5.93 12.05 -10.82
CA ARG A 255 7.06 12.95 -10.98
C ARG A 255 7.23 13.74 -9.69
N ILE A 256 8.45 13.78 -9.16
CA ILE A 256 8.71 14.57 -7.97
C ILE A 256 8.70 16.06 -8.38
N PRO A 257 7.91 16.90 -7.70
CA PRO A 257 7.97 18.34 -7.91
C PRO A 257 9.41 18.84 -7.74
N THR A 258 9.88 19.69 -8.67
CA THR A 258 11.27 20.20 -8.69
C THR A 258 11.62 21.08 -7.48
N ASP A 259 10.65 21.37 -6.63
CA ASP A 259 10.76 22.23 -5.45
C ASP A 259 10.90 21.46 -4.13
N ILE A 260 10.92 20.12 -4.11
CA ILE A 260 11.25 19.37 -2.88
C ILE A 260 12.74 19.57 -2.57
N PRO A 261 13.10 20.39 -1.55
CA PRO A 261 14.50 20.62 -1.21
C PRO A 261 15.08 19.30 -0.71
N GLY A 262 16.18 18.83 -1.30
CA GLY A 262 16.70 17.52 -0.91
C GLY A 262 16.47 16.39 -1.92
N CYS A 263 15.55 16.55 -2.87
CA CYS A 263 15.21 15.43 -3.74
C CYS A 263 15.88 15.56 -5.11
N SER A 264 16.86 14.70 -5.39
CA SER A 264 17.48 14.60 -6.72
C SER A 264 16.83 13.54 -7.61
N SER A 265 15.80 12.86 -7.10
CA SER A 265 14.96 11.94 -7.87
C SER A 265 13.96 12.67 -8.75
N GLU A 266 13.72 12.15 -9.95
CA GLU A 266 12.80 12.77 -10.91
C GLU A 266 11.47 12.04 -11.00
N SER A 267 11.49 10.73 -10.72
CA SER A 267 10.27 9.92 -10.69
C SER A 267 10.31 8.88 -9.59
N ILE A 268 9.14 8.60 -9.05
CA ILE A 268 8.90 7.54 -8.07
C ILE A 268 8.01 6.52 -8.75
N THR A 269 8.48 5.28 -8.87
CA THR A 269 7.60 4.17 -9.20
C THR A 269 7.16 3.50 -7.92
N THR A 270 5.85 3.48 -7.68
CA THR A 270 5.24 2.77 -6.55
C THR A 270 4.52 1.53 -7.05
N ILE A 271 5.00 0.36 -6.62
CA ILE A 271 4.33 -0.93 -6.81
C ILE A 271 3.40 -1.14 -5.61
N ASN A 272 2.10 -0.96 -5.82
CA ASN A 272 1.06 -1.02 -4.79
C ASN A 272 0.36 -2.37 -4.72
N GLY A 273 -0.36 -2.60 -3.61
CA GLY A 273 -1.26 -3.75 -3.46
C GLY A 273 -0.53 -5.09 -3.41
N LEU A 274 0.73 -5.08 -2.96
CA LEU A 274 1.48 -6.29 -2.69
C LEU A 274 0.89 -6.97 -1.44
N ASP A 275 0.86 -8.29 -1.46
CA ASP A 275 0.48 -9.13 -0.32
C ASP A 275 1.52 -10.24 -0.16
N LEU A 276 2.78 -9.82 -0.04
CA LEU A 276 3.91 -10.74 0.12
C LEU A 276 4.11 -11.00 1.62
N THR A 277 4.33 -12.26 1.99
CA THR A 277 4.50 -12.69 3.38
C THR A 277 5.80 -13.45 3.58
N GLY A 278 6.41 -13.31 4.76
CA GLY A 278 7.67 -13.99 5.09
C GLY A 278 8.84 -13.54 4.23
N VAL A 279 8.84 -12.28 3.76
CA VAL A 279 9.89 -11.75 2.88
C VAL A 279 11.15 -11.48 3.69
N THR A 280 12.27 -12.05 3.23
CA THR A 280 13.60 -11.93 3.88
C THR A 280 14.59 -11.16 3.03
N GLY A 281 14.31 -10.97 1.75
CA GLY A 281 15.16 -10.17 0.86
C GLY A 281 14.40 -9.67 -0.34
N VAL A 282 14.87 -8.55 -0.89
CA VAL A 282 14.36 -7.94 -2.12
C VAL A 282 15.54 -7.67 -3.05
N ARG A 283 15.37 -7.97 -4.33
CA ARG A 283 16.39 -7.76 -5.36
C ARG A 283 15.84 -6.93 -6.49
N ILE A 284 16.54 -5.86 -6.84
CA ILE A 284 16.24 -5.03 -8.00
C ILE A 284 17.31 -5.21 -9.07
N ARG A 285 16.87 -5.50 -10.28
CA ARG A 285 17.72 -5.57 -11.47
C ARG A 285 17.23 -4.55 -12.47
N ALA A 286 18.14 -3.78 -13.07
CA ALA A 286 17.76 -2.84 -14.11
C ALA A 286 18.80 -2.80 -15.21
N ASN A 287 18.34 -2.56 -16.43
CA ASN A 287 19.17 -2.26 -17.58
C ASN A 287 18.84 -0.86 -18.07
N GLY A 288 19.85 -0.17 -18.56
CA GLY A 288 19.73 1.11 -19.21
C GLY A 288 20.52 1.17 -20.50
N GLY A 289 20.26 2.23 -21.28
CA GLY A 289 21.03 2.52 -22.50
C GLY A 289 22.42 3.12 -22.21
N HIS A 290 22.68 3.53 -20.97
CA HIS A 290 23.89 4.16 -20.47
C HIS A 290 23.96 3.98 -18.94
N TRP A 291 24.83 4.70 -18.23
CA TRP A 291 24.89 4.69 -16.77
C TRP A 291 23.54 5.08 -16.15
N ILE A 292 23.02 4.19 -15.33
CA ILE A 292 21.77 4.35 -14.57
C ILE A 292 22.07 4.19 -13.07
N GLY A 293 21.18 4.65 -12.20
CA GLY A 293 21.29 4.46 -10.76
C GLY A 293 19.95 4.69 -10.06
N LEU A 294 19.99 4.70 -8.74
CA LEU A 294 18.82 4.87 -7.86
C LEU A 294 19.18 5.81 -6.72
N HIS A 295 18.24 6.60 -6.23
CA HIS A 295 18.44 7.35 -4.99
C HIS A 295 18.10 6.49 -3.78
N GLU A 296 16.91 5.89 -3.79
CA GLU A 296 16.38 5.14 -2.67
C GLU A 296 15.46 4.00 -3.18
N LEU A 297 15.42 2.90 -2.45
CA LEU A 297 14.46 1.81 -2.61
C LEU A 297 13.78 1.56 -1.27
N GLU A 298 12.56 2.06 -1.14
CA GLU A 298 11.78 1.85 0.08
C GLU A 298 10.93 0.59 -0.07
N ILE A 299 10.99 -0.27 0.94
CA ILE A 299 10.14 -1.45 1.04
C ILE A 299 9.22 -1.20 2.21
N TRP A 300 7.93 -0.99 1.94
CA TRP A 300 6.97 -0.68 2.98
C TRP A 300 6.24 -1.94 3.42
N GLY A 301 6.46 -2.26 4.69
CA GLY A 301 6.08 -3.53 5.26
C GLY A 301 5.74 -3.44 6.73
N THR A 302 5.42 -4.59 7.31
CA THR A 302 5.23 -4.80 8.74
C THR A 302 5.99 -6.05 9.15
N PRO A 303 6.57 -6.09 10.36
CA PRO A 303 6.97 -7.35 10.98
C PRO A 303 5.76 -8.27 11.25
#